data_AF-A0A1J5RK51-F1
#
_entry.id   AF-A0A1J5RK51-F1
#
_cell.length_a   1.000
_cell.length_b   1.000
_cell.length_c   1.000
_cell.angle_alpha   90.00
_cell.angle_beta   90.00
_cell.angle_gamma   90.00
#
_symmetry.space_group_name_H-M   'P 1'
#
loop_
_entity.id
_entity.type
_entity.pdbx_description
1 polymer ?
#
loop_
_entity_poly.entity_id
_entity_poly.type
_entity_poly.pdbx_seq_one_letter_code
_entity_poly.pdbx_strand_id
1 'polypeptide(L)'
;MSDRQRLAAAGRNGICAPLFLVPPGAAEIMAEWQHAMKTRSFYLPLGRLLPGMIAAADILGKQGEKLLPADCVLDEPQIERLRRRAIRSVLVKLPDERDDETIRRETEAAEQRLAHIFRGAGSDARADLYRAVAAYRRKQLA
;
A
#
# COMPACT_ATOMS: atom_id res chain seq x y z
N MET A 1 -14.02 4.00 -62.12
CA MET A 1 -14.57 5.03 -61.24
C MET A 1 -14.69 4.41 -59.85
N SER A 2 -13.97 4.71 -58.77
CA SER A 2 -12.89 5.63 -58.37
C SER A 2 -12.21 4.86 -57.22
N ASP A 3 -10.95 4.46 -57.27
CA ASP A 3 -9.73 5.26 -57.04
C ASP A 3 -9.51 5.68 -55.57
N ARG A 4 -8.24 5.53 -55.16
CA ARG A 4 -7.58 5.72 -53.84
C ARG A 4 -7.52 4.49 -52.93
N GLN A 5 -6.41 3.72 -52.92
CA GLN A 5 -5.11 4.02 -52.28
C GLN A 5 -5.25 4.25 -50.77
N ARG A 6 -4.38 3.82 -49.85
CA ARG A 6 -3.12 3.05 -49.77
C ARG A 6 -2.81 3.01 -48.25
N LEU A 7 -1.87 2.14 -47.87
CA LEU A 7 -1.06 2.15 -46.62
C LEU A 7 -1.77 1.69 -45.34
N ALA A 8 -1.11 1.13 -44.33
CA ALA A 8 0.14 0.40 -44.15
C ALA A 8 0.24 0.13 -42.63
N ALA A 9 0.77 -1.04 -42.27
CA ALA A 9 1.59 -1.33 -41.09
C ALA A 9 1.32 -0.62 -39.74
N ALA A 10 0.83 -1.39 -38.77
CA ALA A 10 1.30 -1.47 -37.36
C ALA A 10 0.60 -2.70 -36.74
N GLY A 11 1.23 -3.77 -36.24
CA GLY A 11 2.44 -3.81 -35.43
C GLY A 11 2.06 -3.58 -33.97
N ARG A 12 1.71 -4.66 -33.23
CA ARG A 12 2.09 -4.89 -31.81
C ARG A 12 1.54 -6.21 -31.26
N ASN A 13 2.47 -7.15 -31.22
CA ASN A 13 2.80 -8.02 -30.08
C ASN A 13 1.71 -8.93 -29.52
N GLY A 14 1.83 -10.19 -29.93
CA GLY A 14 1.19 -11.34 -29.32
C GLY A 14 1.47 -11.41 -27.83
N ILE A 15 0.37 -11.46 -27.08
CA ILE A 15 0.33 -12.22 -25.85
C ILE A 15 -0.25 -13.57 -26.28
N CYS A 16 0.66 -14.52 -26.47
CA CYS A 16 0.31 -15.93 -26.60
C CYS A 16 -0.25 -16.33 -25.23
N ALA A 17 -1.57 -16.23 -25.05
CA ALA A 17 -2.22 -16.71 -23.85
C ALA A 17 -2.03 -18.23 -23.82
N PRO A 18 -1.32 -18.81 -22.84
CA PRO A 18 -1.39 -20.25 -22.66
C PRO A 18 -2.84 -20.57 -22.31
N LEU A 19 -3.42 -21.50 -23.06
CA LEU A 19 -4.63 -22.24 -22.70
C LEU A 19 -4.34 -22.99 -21.40
N PHE A 20 -4.33 -22.29 -20.28
CA PHE A 20 -4.35 -22.93 -18.98
C PHE A 20 -5.80 -23.38 -18.76
N LEU A 21 -5.98 -24.70 -18.79
CA LEU A 21 -7.23 -25.35 -18.43
C LEU A 21 -7.58 -24.94 -16.99
N VAL A 22 -8.44 -23.94 -16.86
CA VAL A 22 -8.92 -23.47 -15.56
C VAL A 22 -9.83 -24.55 -14.99
N PRO A 23 -9.48 -25.18 -13.84
CA PRO A 23 -10.32 -26.22 -13.27
C PRO A 23 -11.66 -25.63 -12.80
N PRO A 24 -12.77 -26.38 -12.93
CA PRO A 24 -14.05 -25.97 -12.38
C PRO A 24 -13.92 -25.89 -10.85
N GLY A 25 -14.08 -24.68 -10.31
CA GLY A 25 -13.78 -24.32 -8.91
C GLY A 25 -12.84 -23.12 -8.77
N ALA A 26 -12.12 -22.72 -9.83
CA ALA A 26 -11.26 -21.53 -9.78
C ALA A 26 -12.04 -20.23 -9.53
N ALA A 27 -13.31 -20.14 -9.94
CA ALA A 27 -14.15 -18.98 -9.65
C ALA A 27 -14.53 -18.87 -8.16
N GLU A 28 -14.59 -20.01 -7.45
CA GLU A 28 -14.88 -20.08 -6.01
C GLU A 28 -13.63 -19.74 -5.20
N ILE A 29 -12.47 -20.25 -5.63
CA ILE A 29 -11.15 -19.82 -5.16
C ILE A 29 -10.99 -18.31 -5.43
N MET A 30 -11.31 -17.79 -6.62
CA MET A 30 -11.21 -16.36 -6.91
C MET A 30 -12.18 -15.47 -6.10
N ALA A 31 -13.35 -15.98 -5.68
CA ALA A 31 -14.28 -15.28 -4.81
C ALA A 31 -13.84 -15.29 -3.32
N GLU A 32 -13.14 -16.36 -2.88
CA GLU A 32 -12.37 -16.43 -1.64
C GLU A 32 -11.14 -15.51 -1.68
N TRP A 33 -10.56 -15.28 -2.88
CA TRP A 33 -9.45 -14.35 -3.10
C TRP A 33 -9.92 -12.90 -3.28
N GLN A 34 -11.22 -12.69 -3.52
CA GLN A 34 -11.87 -11.37 -3.52
C GLN A 34 -12.37 -10.96 -2.12
N HIS A 35 -12.39 -11.87 -1.14
CA HIS A 35 -12.52 -11.50 0.27
C HIS A 35 -11.21 -10.85 0.75
N ALA A 36 -11.15 -9.54 0.54
CA ALA A 36 -10.43 -8.58 1.36
C ALA A 36 -8.90 -8.63 1.31
N MET A 37 -8.30 -8.23 0.18
CA MET A 37 -6.97 -7.61 0.21
C MET A 37 -7.04 -6.26 0.94
N LYS A 38 -7.28 -6.29 2.25
CA LYS A 38 -7.02 -5.14 3.13
C LYS A 38 -5.54 -4.84 2.98
N THR A 39 -5.20 -3.59 2.75
CA THR A 39 -3.80 -3.17 2.62
C THR A 39 -3.44 -2.28 3.79
N ARG A 40 -2.40 -2.67 4.52
CA ARG A 40 -1.85 -1.89 5.64
C ARG A 40 -0.54 -1.23 5.23
N SER A 41 -0.25 -0.09 5.83
CA SER A 41 0.94 0.70 5.49
C SER A 41 2.09 0.45 6.48
N PHE A 42 3.29 0.17 5.97
CA PHE A 42 4.50 -0.04 6.78
C PHE A 42 5.67 0.80 6.33
N TYR A 43 6.43 1.30 7.30
CA TYR A 43 7.76 1.82 7.02
C TYR A 43 8.74 0.66 6.84
N LEU A 44 9.22 0.47 5.62
CA LEU A 44 10.29 -0.46 5.31
C LEU A 44 11.60 0.29 5.04
N PRO A 45 12.74 -0.18 5.57
CA PRO A 45 14.04 0.33 5.17
C PRO A 45 14.30 -0.01 3.69
N LEU A 46 15.06 0.83 2.98
CA LEU A 46 15.38 0.58 1.55
C LEU A 46 15.96 -0.82 1.29
N GLY A 47 16.74 -1.37 2.22
CA GLY A 47 17.32 -2.71 2.09
C GLY A 47 16.32 -3.87 2.12
N ARG A 48 15.06 -3.62 2.50
CA ARG A 48 13.96 -4.60 2.49
C ARG A 48 12.90 -4.29 1.44
N LEU A 49 13.07 -3.22 0.67
CA LEU A 49 12.16 -2.95 -0.44
C LEU A 49 12.42 -3.93 -1.56
N LEU A 50 11.33 -4.51 -2.07
CA LEU A 50 11.34 -5.34 -3.25
C LEU A 50 10.65 -4.58 -4.39
N PRO A 51 11.06 -4.85 -5.64
CA PRO A 51 10.33 -4.37 -6.81
C PRO A 51 8.90 -4.88 -6.80
N GLY A 52 7.98 -4.08 -7.30
CA GLY A 52 6.54 -4.39 -7.29
C GLY A 52 5.82 -3.94 -6.02
N MET A 53 6.52 -3.52 -4.96
CA MET A 53 5.88 -2.91 -3.79
C MET A 53 5.28 -1.55 -4.14
N ILE A 54 4.17 -1.18 -3.50
CA ILE A 54 3.45 0.08 -3.77
C ILE A 54 3.77 1.09 -2.67
N ALA A 55 4.16 2.31 -3.05
CA ALA A 55 4.34 3.41 -2.10
C ALA A 55 2.99 3.86 -1.53
N ALA A 56 2.86 3.93 -0.21
CA ALA A 56 1.60 4.33 0.44
C ALA A 56 1.45 5.85 0.60
N ALA A 57 2.53 6.61 0.42
CA ALA A 57 2.56 8.06 0.52
C ALA A 57 3.61 8.65 -0.43
N ASP A 58 3.52 9.96 -0.68
CA ASP A 58 4.50 10.69 -1.46
C ASP A 58 5.89 10.53 -0.84
N ILE A 59 6.87 10.14 -1.66
CA ILE A 59 8.26 10.04 -1.23
C ILE A 59 8.92 11.38 -1.48
N LEU A 60 9.27 12.06 -0.40
CA LEU A 60 9.92 13.36 -0.42
C LEU A 60 11.43 13.20 -0.25
N GLY A 61 12.19 14.07 -0.92
CA GLY A 61 13.63 14.17 -0.76
C GLY A 61 14.03 15.07 0.40
N LYS A 62 15.34 15.32 0.53
CA LYS A 62 15.90 16.05 1.67
C LYS A 62 15.44 17.50 1.74
N GLN A 63 15.06 18.08 0.61
CA GLN A 63 14.62 19.48 0.50
C GLN A 63 13.09 19.58 0.42
N GLY A 64 12.37 18.48 0.66
CA GLY A 64 10.92 18.41 0.51
C GLY A 64 10.47 18.26 -0.94
N GLU A 65 11.40 18.05 -1.88
CA GLU A 65 11.05 17.83 -3.28
C GLU A 65 10.35 16.47 -3.45
N LYS A 66 9.23 16.43 -4.17
CA LYS A 66 8.52 15.17 -4.43
C LYS A 66 9.34 14.32 -5.42
N LEU A 67 9.83 13.18 -4.95
CA LEU A 67 10.62 12.23 -5.75
C LEU A 67 9.72 11.27 -6.51
N LEU A 68 8.76 10.70 -5.79
CA LEU A 68 7.80 9.74 -6.31
C LEU A 68 6.42 10.04 -5.68
N PRO A 69 5.34 9.95 -6.47
CA PRO A 69 3.99 10.10 -5.94
C PRO A 69 3.60 8.88 -5.11
N ALA A 70 2.62 9.07 -4.22
CA ALA A 70 1.88 7.97 -3.61
C ALA A 70 1.27 7.05 -4.68
N ASP A 71 1.03 5.79 -4.29
CA ASP A 71 0.44 4.74 -5.13
C ASP A 71 1.30 4.34 -6.35
N CYS A 72 2.57 4.76 -6.39
CA CYS A 72 3.49 4.27 -7.41
C CYS A 72 3.99 2.85 -7.08
N VAL A 73 4.08 2.02 -8.11
CA VAL A 73 4.76 0.73 -8.03
C VAL A 73 6.27 1.00 -8.10
N LEU A 74 6.99 0.54 -7.10
CA LEU A 74 8.44 0.68 -7.00
C LEU A 74 9.14 -0.31 -7.94
N ASP A 75 9.88 0.21 -8.90
CA ASP A 75 10.75 -0.58 -9.78
C ASP A 75 12.22 -0.58 -9.30
N GLU A 76 13.05 -1.50 -9.81
CA GLU A 76 14.50 -1.52 -9.51
C GLU A 76 15.17 -0.14 -9.70
N PRO A 77 14.98 0.54 -10.85
CA PRO A 77 15.59 1.85 -11.10
C PRO A 77 15.20 2.91 -10.07
N GLN A 78 13.95 2.93 -9.63
CA GLN A 78 13.43 3.85 -8.61
C GLN A 78 14.04 3.56 -7.25
N ILE A 79 14.07 2.29 -6.84
CA ILE A 79 14.69 1.89 -5.57
C ILE A 79 16.16 2.32 -5.53
N GLU A 80 16.89 2.14 -6.63
CA GLU A 80 18.28 2.56 -6.74
C GLU A 80 18.44 4.10 -6.72
N ARG A 81 17.53 4.85 -7.34
CA ARG A 81 17.50 6.32 -7.23
C ARG A 81 17.27 6.78 -5.79
N LEU A 82 16.37 6.12 -5.06
CA LEU A 82 16.11 6.43 -3.66
C LEU A 82 17.33 6.14 -2.78
N ARG A 83 18.07 5.05 -3.07
CA ARG A 83 19.32 4.69 -2.39
C ARG A 83 20.37 5.77 -2.57
N ARG A 84 20.59 6.27 -3.80
CA ARG A 84 21.55 7.35 -4.09
C ARG A 84 21.22 8.66 -3.38
N ARG A 85 19.93 8.95 -3.14
CA ARG A 85 19.48 10.13 -2.40
C ARG A 85 19.51 9.96 -0.87
N ALA A 86 19.97 8.80 -0.39
CA ALA A 86 20.07 8.45 1.03
C ALA A 86 18.71 8.50 1.76
N ILE A 87 17.63 8.12 1.08
CA ILE A 87 16.34 7.85 1.74
C ILE A 87 16.51 6.63 2.64
N ARG A 88 16.09 6.70 3.90
CA ARG A 88 16.29 5.60 4.86
C ARG A 88 15.18 4.57 4.81
N SER A 89 13.94 5.05 4.71
CA SER A 89 12.73 4.24 4.80
C SER A 89 11.64 4.83 3.92
N VAL A 90 10.78 3.96 3.41
CA VAL A 90 9.62 4.30 2.59
C VAL A 90 8.38 3.67 3.22
N LEU A 91 7.26 4.38 3.20
CA LEU A 91 5.97 3.83 3.59
C LEU A 91 5.40 3.04 2.40
N VAL A 92 5.16 1.74 2.57
CA VAL A 92 4.62 0.87 1.52
C VAL A 92 3.29 0.24 1.93
N LYS A 93 2.46 -0.09 0.94
CA LYS A 93 1.23 -0.89 1.12
C LYS A 93 1.58 -2.38 1.04
N LEU A 94 1.28 -3.12 2.09
CA LEU A 94 1.38 -4.58 2.11
C LEU A 94 0.00 -5.19 2.32
N PRO A 95 -0.26 -6.38 1.76
CA PRO A 95 -1.45 -7.16 2.11
C PRO A 95 -1.52 -7.37 3.62
N ASP A 96 -2.72 -7.22 4.16
CA ASP A 96 -3.05 -7.50 5.54
C ASP A 96 -3.81 -8.82 5.61
N GLU A 97 -3.15 -9.83 6.16
CA GLU A 97 -3.68 -11.20 6.29
C GLU A 97 -4.51 -11.39 7.57
N ARG A 98 -4.66 -10.33 8.40
CA ARG A 98 -5.42 -10.41 9.65
C ARG A 98 -6.91 -10.55 9.37
N ASP A 99 -7.55 -11.47 10.10
CA ASP A 99 -9.00 -11.58 10.13
C ASP A 99 -9.65 -10.43 10.93
N ASP A 100 -10.97 -10.27 10.78
CA ASP A 100 -11.73 -9.21 11.45
C ASP A 100 -11.68 -9.31 12.97
N GLU A 101 -11.57 -10.52 13.52
CA GLU A 101 -11.51 -10.76 14.95
C GLU A 101 -10.17 -10.31 15.54
N THR A 102 -9.07 -10.55 14.83
CA THR A 102 -7.74 -10.09 15.20
C THR A 102 -7.67 -8.56 15.16
N ILE A 103 -8.23 -7.94 14.12
CA ILE A 103 -8.31 -6.47 14.02
C ILE A 103 -9.12 -5.90 15.19
N ARG A 104 -10.26 -6.50 15.54
CA ARG A 104 -11.08 -6.09 16.68
C ARG A 104 -10.29 -6.17 17.99
N ARG A 105 -9.65 -7.32 18.27
CA ARG A 105 -8.83 -7.52 19.48
C ARG A 105 -7.68 -6.53 19.58
N GLU A 106 -6.98 -6.28 18.48
CA GLU A 106 -5.88 -5.30 18.46
C GLU A 106 -6.38 -3.87 18.67
N THR A 107 -7.55 -3.55 18.13
CA THR A 107 -8.22 -2.25 18.34
C THR A 107 -8.59 -2.07 19.80
N GLU A 108 -9.27 -3.03 20.41
CA GLU A 108 -9.63 -3.00 21.83
C GLU A 108 -8.39 -2.90 22.73
N ALA A 109 -7.35 -3.67 22.44
CA ALA A 109 -6.09 -3.62 23.17
C ALA A 109 -5.40 -2.24 23.05
N ALA A 110 -5.45 -1.62 21.87
CA ALA A 110 -4.92 -0.28 21.66
C ALA A 110 -5.72 0.77 22.44
N GLU A 111 -7.05 0.68 22.45
CA GLU A 111 -7.92 1.58 23.20
C GLU A 111 -7.73 1.46 24.70
N GLN A 112 -7.67 0.23 25.23
CA GLN A 112 -7.36 -0.02 26.64
C GLN A 112 -6.01 0.57 27.05
N ARG A 113 -4.99 0.41 26.20
CA ARG A 113 -3.66 0.99 26.44
C ARG A 113 -3.70 2.52 26.44
N LEU A 114 -4.45 3.15 25.54
CA LEU A 114 -4.60 4.60 25.53
C LEU A 114 -5.35 5.09 26.77
N ALA A 115 -6.44 4.45 27.17
CA ALA A 115 -7.15 4.76 28.40
C ALA A 115 -6.21 4.65 29.62
N HIS A 116 -5.35 3.63 29.64
CA HIS A 116 -4.37 3.46 30.71
C HIS A 116 -3.29 4.57 30.72
N ILE A 117 -2.71 4.92 29.56
CA ILE A 117 -1.67 5.98 29.48
C ILE A 117 -2.25 7.35 29.86
N PHE A 118 -3.46 7.64 29.37
CA PHE A 118 -4.12 8.92 29.55
C PHE A 118 -4.98 9.01 30.82
N ARG A 119 -4.94 7.98 31.69
CA ARG A 119 -5.64 7.95 32.97
C ARG A 119 -5.38 9.19 33.82
N GLY A 120 -6.37 9.57 34.64
CA GLY A 120 -6.29 10.67 35.59
C GLY A 120 -6.78 12.01 35.06
N ALA A 121 -6.85 13.01 35.94
CA ALA A 121 -7.21 14.38 35.57
C ALA A 121 -6.17 14.96 34.61
N GLY A 122 -6.64 15.65 33.58
CA GLY A 122 -5.81 16.18 32.50
C GLY A 122 -6.13 17.64 32.18
N SER A 123 -5.21 18.28 31.48
CA SER A 123 -5.44 19.56 30.81
C SER A 123 -6.08 19.36 29.44
N ASP A 124 -6.60 20.43 28.85
CA ASP A 124 -7.14 20.41 27.48
C ASP A 124 -6.10 19.92 26.46
N ALA A 125 -4.84 20.33 26.62
CA ALA A 125 -3.74 19.85 25.78
C ALA A 125 -3.54 18.32 25.87
N ARG A 126 -3.79 17.71 27.03
CA ARG A 126 -3.74 16.25 27.20
C ARG A 126 -4.91 15.58 26.49
N ALA A 127 -6.10 16.17 26.53
CA ALA A 127 -7.27 15.68 25.80
C ALA A 127 -7.06 15.78 24.27
N ASP A 128 -6.45 16.86 23.79
CA ASP A 128 -6.06 17.03 22.39
C ASP A 128 -5.06 15.97 21.94
N LEU A 129 -4.03 15.73 22.75
CA LEU A 129 -3.05 14.70 22.47
C LEU A 129 -3.70 13.30 22.44
N TYR A 130 -4.61 13.00 23.38
CA TYR A 130 -5.36 11.75 23.38
C TYR A 130 -6.13 11.56 22.06
N ARG A 131 -6.86 12.60 21.62
CA ARG A 131 -7.61 12.56 20.36
C ARG A 131 -6.70 12.35 19.15
N ALA A 132 -5.57 13.06 19.09
CA ALA A 132 -4.61 12.94 18.01
C ALA A 132 -3.99 11.53 17.95
N VAL A 133 -3.60 10.97 19.09
CA VAL A 133 -3.02 9.63 19.17
C VAL A 133 -4.07 8.55 18.84
N ALA A 134 -5.30 8.68 19.34
CA ALA A 134 -6.38 7.75 19.01
C ALA A 134 -6.67 7.74 17.51
N ALA A 135 -6.76 8.92 16.88
CA ALA A 135 -6.95 9.04 15.43
C ALA A 135 -5.79 8.42 14.64
N TYR A 136 -4.55 8.63 15.08
CA TYR A 136 -3.38 8.01 14.48
C TYR A 136 -3.43 6.48 14.58
N ARG A 137 -3.77 5.93 15.75
CA ARG A 137 -3.86 4.47 15.95
C ARG A 137 -4.95 3.83 15.11
N ARG A 138 -6.13 4.46 14.99
CA ARG A 138 -7.20 3.96 14.10
C ARG A 138 -6.75 3.90 12.65
N LYS A 139 -6.02 4.92 12.17
CA LYS A 139 -5.45 4.91 10.80
C LYS A 139 -4.41 3.82 10.57
N GLN A 140 -3.78 3.27 11.61
CA GLN A 140 -2.83 2.17 11.50
C GLN A 140 -3.50 0.79 11.53
N LEU A 141 -4.68 0.70 12.15
CA LEU A 141 -5.42 -0.56 12.32
C LEU A 141 -6.50 -0.75 11.26
N ALA A 142 -6.92 0.34 10.59
CA ALA A 142 -7.73 0.33 9.37
C ALA A 142 -6.91 -0.05 8.14
#